data_AF-A0AAP5MW79-F1
#
_entry.id   AF-A0AAP5MW79-F1
#
_cell.length_a   1.000
_cell.length_b   1.000
_cell.length_c   1.000
_cell.angle_alpha   90.00
_cell.angle_beta   90.00
_cell.angle_gamma   90.00
#
_symmetry.space_group_name_H-M   'P 1'
#
loop_
_entity.id
_entity.type
_entity.pdbx_description
1 polymer ?
#
loop_
_entity_poly.entity_id
_entity_poly.type
_entity_poly.pdbx_seq_one_letter_code
_entity_poly.pdbx_strand_id
1 'polypeptide(L)' 'MADLLLFIEDATGKKAITAPDTPKEDQSPYGVKQSWYMDNAKDTRNGYHFMKLMEWLPGLIHDMTQEVKLRE' A
#
# COMPACT_ATOMS: atom_id res chain seq x y z
N MET A 1 0.80 -7.53 1.55
CA MET A 1 1.71 -6.71 0.72
C MET A 1 1.65 -7.09 -0.75
N ALA A 2 1.74 -8.37 -1.13
CA ALA A 2 1.77 -8.80 -2.53
C ALA A 2 0.64 -8.20 -3.40
N ASP A 3 -0.58 -8.16 -2.87
CA ASP A 3 -1.73 -7.68 -3.63
C ASP A 3 -1.66 -6.18 -4.00
N LEU A 4 -1.05 -5.34 -3.16
CA LEU A 4 -0.89 -3.91 -3.45
C LEU A 4 0.08 -3.68 -4.61
N LEU A 5 1.22 -4.37 -4.59
CA LEU A 5 2.21 -4.24 -5.66
C LEU A 5 1.61 -4.66 -7.00
N LEU A 6 0.81 -5.73 -7.04
CA LEU A 6 0.12 -6.15 -8.26
C LEU A 6 -0.80 -5.07 -8.83
N PHE A 7 -1.56 -4.35 -8.01
CA PHE A 7 -2.40 -3.25 -8.49
C PHE A 7 -1.57 -2.09 -9.08
N ILE A 8 -0.44 -1.77 -8.45
CA ILE A 8 0.45 -0.70 -8.94
C ILE A 8 1.12 -1.11 -10.25
N GLU A 9 1.60 -2.35 -10.34
CA GLU A 9 2.20 -2.88 -11.56
C GLU A 9 1.23 -2.88 -12.74
N ASP A 10 -0.01 -3.32 -12.51
CA ASP A 10 -1.07 -3.33 -13.53
C ASP A 10 -1.39 -1.91 -14.03
N ALA A 11 -1.58 -0.97 -13.11
CA ALA A 11 -1.88 0.42 -13.47
C ALA A 11 -0.74 1.12 -14.22
N THR A 12 0.51 0.83 -13.84
CA THR A 12 1.69 1.48 -14.43
C THR A 12 2.23 0.76 -15.66
N GLY A 13 1.89 -0.53 -15.85
CA GLY A 13 2.51 -1.40 -16.84
C GLY A 13 3.97 -1.74 -16.56
N LYS A 14 4.47 -1.45 -15.35
CA LYS A 14 5.88 -1.65 -14.94
C LYS A 14 5.94 -2.74 -13.87
N LYS A 15 6.98 -3.58 -13.91
CA LYS A 15 7.22 -4.59 -12.87
C LYS A 15 8.04 -4.01 -11.72
N ALA A 16 7.62 -4.29 -10.50
CA ALA A 16 8.33 -3.89 -9.29
C ALA A 16 9.59 -4.74 -9.14
N ILE A 17 10.71 -4.08 -8.85
CA ILE A 17 11.97 -4.76 -8.52
C ILE A 17 12.02 -4.87 -7.00
N THR A 18 11.79 -6.07 -6.47
CA THR A 18 11.76 -6.33 -5.02
C THR A 18 12.87 -7.28 -4.60
N ALA A 19 13.53 -6.99 -3.49
CA ALA A 19 14.39 -7.95 -2.81
C ALA A 19 13.56 -8.83 -1.85
N PRO A 20 13.89 -10.12 -1.69
CA PRO A 20 13.21 -11.00 -0.74
C PRO A 20 13.47 -10.59 0.71
N ASP A 21 14.66 -10.03 0.98
CA ASP A 21 15.10 -9.60 2.29
C ASP A 21 15.71 -8.20 2.24
N THR A 22 15.53 -7.43 3.31
CA THR A 22 16.21 -6.15 3.51
C THR A 22 17.56 -6.40 4.21
N PRO A 23 18.70 -6.00 3.60
CA PRO A 23 20.01 -6.09 4.24
C PRO A 23 20.02 -5.42 5.62
N LYS A 24 20.85 -5.91 6.54
CA LYS A 24 20.87 -5.41 7.92
C LYS A 24 21.17 -3.92 8.00
N GLU A 25 22.03 -3.39 7.11
CA GLU A 25 22.33 -1.96 7.04
C GLU A 25 21.12 -1.11 6.62
N ASP A 26 20.19 -1.68 5.84
CA ASP A 26 19.02 -1.01 5.30
C ASP A 26 17.76 -1.23 6.17
N GLN A 27 17.87 -2.01 7.25
CA GLN A 27 16.76 -2.23 8.17
C GLN A 27 16.49 -0.97 8.99
N SER A 28 15.28 -0.43 8.86
CA SER A 28 14.82 0.67 9.69
C SER A 28 14.93 0.31 11.19
N PRO A 29 15.44 1.22 12.05
CA PRO A 29 15.44 1.01 13.50
C PRO A 29 14.02 0.92 14.08
N TYR A 30 13.01 1.33 13.30
CA TYR A 30 11.57 1.21 13.62
C TYR A 30 10.88 0.10 12.82
N GLY A 31 11.65 -0.77 12.14
CA GLY A 31 11.12 -1.87 11.35
C GLY A 31 10.27 -2.81 12.20
N VAL A 32 9.00 -2.99 11.82
CA VAL A 32 8.12 -3.97 12.47
C VAL A 32 8.56 -5.36 12.01
N LYS A 33 9.01 -6.20 12.95
CA LYS A 33 9.62 -7.50 12.64
C LYS A 33 8.67 -8.54 12.05
N GLN A 34 7.37 -8.29 12.14
CA GLN A 34 6.31 -9.20 11.72
C GLN A 34 5.12 -8.42 11.19
N SER A 35 4.23 -9.09 10.48
CA SER A 35 2.95 -8.49 10.06
C SER A 35 2.19 -7.98 11.27
N TRP A 36 1.78 -6.71 11.21
CA TRP A 36 0.99 -6.06 12.24
C TRP A 36 -0.32 -5.61 11.64
N TYR A 37 -1.42 -5.96 12.32
CA TYR A 37 -2.77 -5.62 11.93
C TYR A 37 -3.42 -4.84 13.07
N MET A 38 -4.13 -3.77 12.74
CA MET A 38 -4.88 -2.98 13.70
C MET A 38 -6.35 -3.37 13.64
N ASP A 39 -6.91 -3.75 14.79
CA ASP A 39 -8.35 -3.93 14.95
C ASP A 39 -9.02 -2.56 15.18
N ASN A 40 -10.01 -2.24 14.34
CA ASN A 40 -10.77 -1.00 14.40
C ASN A 40 -12.12 -1.16 15.12
N ALA A 41 -12.36 -2.29 15.81
CA ALA A 41 -13.63 -2.57 16.46
C ALA A 41 -14.02 -1.52 17.52
N LYS A 42 -13.04 -0.93 18.23
CA LYS A 42 -13.30 0.14 19.20
C LYS A 42 -13.94 1.36 18.52
N ASP A 43 -13.39 1.80 17.40
CA ASP A 43 -13.85 3.00 16.70
C ASP A 43 -15.17 2.72 15.98
N THR A 44 -15.29 1.54 15.37
CA THR A 44 -16.54 1.09 14.75
C THR A 44 -17.70 1.08 15.75
N ARG A 45 -17.47 0.60 16.99
CA ARG A 45 -18.49 0.63 18.07
C ARG A 45 -18.88 2.04 18.50
N ASN A 46 -18.01 3.03 18.31
CA ASN A 46 -18.28 4.43 18.60
C ASN A 46 -18.89 5.19 17.41
N GLY A 47 -19.31 4.49 16.35
CA GLY A 47 -19.98 5.10 15.20
C GLY A 47 -19.05 5.66 14.12
N TYR A 48 -17.75 5.38 14.19
CA TYR A 48 -16.84 5.72 13.10
C TYR A 48 -17.01 4.74 11.93
N HIS A 49 -16.95 5.27 10.71
CA HIS A 49 -17.05 4.49 9.49
C HIS A 49 -15.72 4.53 8.74
N PHE A 50 -15.31 3.37 8.24
CA PHE A 50 -14.08 3.21 7.45
C PHE A 50 -14.44 2.73 6.05
N MET A 51 -13.89 3.37 5.03
CA MET A 51 -14.03 2.90 3.66
C MET A 51 -13.22 1.62 3.46
N LYS A 52 -13.77 0.66 2.71
CA LYS A 52 -13.01 -0.55 2.39
C LYS A 52 -11.88 -0.20 1.43
N LEU A 53 -10.75 -0.89 1.57
CA LEU A 53 -9.55 -0.62 0.75
C LEU A 53 -9.87 -0.60 -0.76
N MET A 54 -10.65 -1.58 -1.23
CA MET A 54 -11.00 -1.70 -2.65
C MET A 54 -11.98 -0.63 -3.16
N GLU A 55 -12.60 0.16 -2.28
CA GLU A 55 -13.51 1.24 -2.69
C GLU A 55 -12.76 2.51 -3.10
N TRP A 56 -11.53 2.72 -2.60
CA TRP A 56 -10.77 3.95 -2.86
C TRP A 56 -9.37 3.71 -3.43
N LEU A 57 -8.71 2.60 -3.07
CA LEU A 57 -7.32 2.34 -3.45
C LEU A 57 -7.11 2.25 -4.97
N PRO A 58 -7.96 1.54 -5.75
CA PRO A 58 -7.76 1.46 -7.20
C PRO A 58 -7.83 2.83 -7.89
N GLY A 59 -8.76 3.69 -7.45
CA GLY A 59 -8.90 5.05 -7.97
C GLY A 59 -7.67 5.90 -7.66
N LEU A 60 -7.17 5.84 -6.42
CA LEU A 60 -5.95 6.55 -6.03
C LEU A 60 -4.74 6.14 -6.87
N ILE A 61 -4.54 4.83 -7.09
CA ILE A 61 -3.44 4.32 -7.91
C ILE A 61 -3.56 4.85 -9.34
N HIS A 62 -4.77 4.87 -9.90
CA HIS A 62 -5.02 5.39 -11.23
C HIS A 62 -4.67 6.88 -11.32
N ASP A 63 -5.18 7.70 -10.41
CA ASP A 63 -4.97 9.15 -10.38
C ASP A 63 -3.47 9.49 -10.27
N MET A 64 -2.75 8.81 -9.37
CA MET A 64 -1.30 8.98 -9.22
C MET A 64 -0.54 8.59 -10.49
N THR A 65 -0.97 7.51 -11.15
CA THR A 65 -0.34 7.07 -12.40
C THR A 65 -0.55 8.09 -13.52
N GLN A 66 -1.73 8.71 -13.62
CA GLN A 66 -1.98 9.78 -14.59
C GLN A 66 -1.15 11.02 -14.27
N GLU A 67 -1.07 11.41 -13.00
CA GLU A 67 -0.28 12.57 -12.58
C GLU A 67 1.20 12.43 -12.94
N VAL A 68 1.79 11.25 -12.75
CA VAL A 68 3.18 10.98 -13.15
C VAL A 68 3.35 11.11 -14.66
N LYS A 69 2.45 10.52 -15.47
CA LYS A 69 2.51 10.59 -16.93
C LYS A 69 2.40 12.02 -17.48
N LEU A 70 1.68 12.90 -16.78
CA LEU A 70 1.54 14.31 -17.18
C LEU A 70 2.80 15.13 -16.89
N ARG A 71 3.71 14.63 -16.06
CA ARG A 71 4.97 15.30 -15.67
C ARG A 71 6.18 14.81 -16.47
N GLU A 72 6.03 13.73 -17.24
CA GLU A 72 7.02 13.18 -18.18
C GLU A 72 6.87 13.84 -19.57
#